data_AF-A0A8T5SQ68-F1
#
_entry.id   AF-A0A8T5SQ68-F1
#
_cell.length_a   1.000
_cell.length_b   1.000
_cell.length_c   1.000
_cell.angle_alpha   90.00
_cell.angle_beta   90.00
_cell.angle_gamma   90.00
#
_symmetry.space_group_name_H-M   'P 1'
#
loop_
_entity.id
_entity.type
_entity.pdbx_description
1 polymer ?
#
loop_
_entity_poly.entity_id
_entity_poly.type
_entity_poly.pdbx_seq_one_letter_code
_entity_poly.pdbx_strand_id
1 'polypeptide(L)'
;MSRTPVDVYRGLLKTRLEESIPDQIEAVTVRFTDAQFLGSKISVHLTRFLKLFTKLVAYLESRDEATLSDVTEAIDVLDYFTSTSKWWSMTRNESGLALRPPSREPRKFIKSIADLQFGPNTLQRISAASEKLIRFLEEHEV
;
A
#
# COMPACT_ATOMS: atom_id res chain seq x y z
N MET A 1 3.21 -28.59 7.35
CA MET A 1 2.41 -28.37 6.12
C MET A 1 2.41 -26.88 5.81
N SER A 2 2.69 -26.48 4.57
CA SER A 2 2.55 -25.09 4.15
C SER A 2 1.07 -24.70 4.12
N ARG A 3 0.69 -23.60 4.78
CA ARG A 3 -0.68 -23.07 4.74
C ARG A 3 -1.03 -22.69 3.31
N THR A 4 -2.19 -23.11 2.80
CA THR A 4 -2.63 -22.65 1.48
C THR A 4 -3.15 -21.21 1.56
N PRO A 5 -3.13 -20.44 0.46
CA PRO A 5 -3.69 -19.07 0.46
C PRO A 5 -5.13 -18.99 0.95
N VAL A 6 -5.93 -20.04 0.67
CA VAL A 6 -7.33 -20.14 1.11
C VAL A 6 -7.42 -20.33 2.63
N ASP A 7 -6.51 -21.11 3.22
CA ASP A 7 -6.48 -21.33 4.67
C ASP A 7 -6.14 -20.04 5.42
N VAL A 8 -5.19 -19.26 4.89
CA VAL A 8 -4.84 -17.94 5.44
C VAL A 8 -6.05 -17.00 5.37
N TYR A 9 -6.73 -16.95 4.22
CA TYR A 9 -7.92 -16.10 4.07
C TYR A 9 -9.04 -16.48 5.07
N ARG A 10 -9.29 -17.78 5.25
CA ARG A 10 -10.25 -18.26 6.26
C ARG A 10 -9.82 -17.91 7.68
N GLY A 11 -8.52 -17.98 7.97
CA GLY A 11 -7.94 -17.57 9.24
C GLY A 11 -8.20 -16.09 9.54
N LEU A 12 -7.85 -15.21 8.61
CA LEU A 12 -8.06 -13.76 8.72
C LEU A 12 -9.53 -13.37 8.92
N LEU A 13 -10.46 -14.11 8.31
CA LEU A 13 -11.89 -13.87 8.51
C LEU A 13 -12.37 -14.25 9.92
N LYS A 14 -11.74 -15.26 10.54
CA LYS A 14 -12.09 -15.72 11.89
C LYS A 14 -11.47 -14.83 12.97
N THR A 15 -10.27 -14.32 12.75
CA THR A 15 -9.57 -13.44 13.70
C THR A 15 -10.33 -12.13 13.89
N ARG A 16 -10.66 -11.83 15.15
CA ARG A 16 -11.35 -10.61 15.56
C ARG A 16 -10.35 -9.53 15.95
N LEU A 17 -10.77 -8.28 15.87
CA LEU A 17 -10.03 -7.16 16.41
C LEU A 17 -10.62 -6.84 17.77
N GLU A 18 -9.77 -6.60 18.77
CA GLU A 18 -10.16 -5.98 20.02
C GLU A 18 -10.88 -4.64 19.76
N GLU A 19 -11.86 -4.28 20.59
CA GLU A 19 -12.76 -3.13 20.38
C GLU A 19 -12.02 -1.78 20.25
N SER A 20 -10.85 -1.65 20.88
CA SER A 20 -10.03 -0.43 20.87
C SER A 20 -9.19 -0.25 19.59
N ILE A 21 -9.00 -1.31 18.79
CA ILE A 21 -8.10 -1.32 17.63
C ILE A 21 -8.58 -0.43 16.47
N PRO A 22 -9.87 -0.43 16.08
CA PRO A 22 -10.35 0.42 14.99
C PRO A 22 -10.00 1.90 15.17
N ASP A 23 -10.17 2.43 16.38
CA ASP A 23 -9.90 3.82 16.71
C ASP A 23 -8.39 4.15 16.63
N GLN A 24 -7.53 3.22 17.03
CA GLN A 24 -6.08 3.35 16.92
C GLN A 24 -5.61 3.36 15.46
N ILE A 25 -6.18 2.50 14.62
CA ILE A 25 -5.89 2.48 13.18
C ILE A 25 -6.35 3.79 12.53
N GLU A 26 -7.51 4.31 12.94
CA GLU A 26 -8.02 5.59 12.45
C GLU A 26 -7.08 6.75 12.81
N ALA A 27 -6.61 6.82 14.06
CA ALA A 27 -5.67 7.85 14.52
C ALA A 27 -4.36 7.91 13.72
N VAL A 28 -3.90 6.77 13.18
CA VAL A 28 -2.73 6.69 12.29
C VAL A 28 -3.10 7.09 10.86
N THR A 29 -4.21 6.58 10.34
CA THR A 29 -4.58 6.73 8.92
C THR A 29 -5.15 8.10 8.57
N VAL A 30 -5.71 8.83 9.53
CA VAL A 30 -6.18 10.24 9.37
C VAL A 30 -5.06 11.19 8.93
N ARG A 31 -3.80 10.86 9.24
CA ARG A 31 -2.63 11.67 8.84
C ARG A 31 -2.38 11.64 7.33
N PHE A 32 -2.96 10.67 6.62
CA PHE A 32 -2.85 10.47 5.19
C PHE A 32 -4.09 10.97 4.44
N THR A 33 -4.73 12.02 4.97
CA THR A 33 -5.99 12.57 4.45
C THR A 33 -5.90 13.07 3.02
N ASP A 34 -7.06 13.05 2.34
CA ASP A 34 -7.21 13.30 0.91
C ASP A 34 -6.71 14.68 0.44
N ALA A 35 -6.45 15.63 1.35
CA ALA A 35 -5.87 16.93 1.00
C ALA A 35 -4.47 16.83 0.38
N GLN A 36 -3.67 15.81 0.74
CA GLN A 36 -2.35 15.57 0.15
C GLN A 36 -2.38 14.58 -1.03
N PHE A 37 -3.45 13.79 -1.17
CA PHE A 37 -3.55 12.68 -2.12
C PHE A 37 -4.92 12.62 -2.80
N LEU A 38 -5.41 13.79 -3.23
CA LEU A 38 -6.77 13.98 -3.75
C LEU A 38 -7.13 12.96 -4.83
N GLY A 39 -8.27 12.27 -4.65
CA GLY A 39 -8.79 11.27 -5.58
C GLY A 39 -8.28 9.84 -5.39
N SER A 40 -7.25 9.60 -4.56
CA SER A 40 -6.64 8.27 -4.42
C SER A 40 -7.22 7.40 -3.29
N LYS A 41 -8.06 7.97 -2.41
CA LYS A 41 -8.65 7.27 -1.23
C LYS A 41 -7.60 6.53 -0.39
N ILE A 42 -6.40 7.08 -0.27
CA ILE A 42 -5.24 6.38 0.28
C ILE A 42 -5.45 6.00 1.75
N SER A 43 -6.13 6.86 2.52
CA SER A 43 -6.54 6.59 3.90
C SER A 43 -7.34 5.28 4.01
N VAL A 44 -8.34 5.08 3.15
CA VAL A 44 -9.19 3.87 3.11
C VAL A 44 -8.35 2.62 2.82
N HIS A 45 -7.40 2.72 1.88
CA HIS A 45 -6.52 1.62 1.54
C HIS A 45 -5.56 1.26 2.67
N LEU A 46 -5.00 2.27 3.34
CA LEU A 46 -4.13 2.10 4.51
C LEU A 46 -4.89 1.52 5.71
N THR A 47 -6.12 1.96 5.95
CA THR A 47 -6.99 1.38 6.99
C THR A 47 -7.24 -0.11 6.72
N ARG A 48 -7.51 -0.48 5.46
CA ARG A 48 -7.68 -1.90 5.08
C ARG A 48 -6.39 -2.69 5.24
N PHE A 49 -5.25 -2.11 4.85
CA PHE A 49 -3.94 -2.73 5.01
C PHE A 49 -3.65 -3.03 6.49
N LEU A 50 -3.74 -2.02 7.36
CA LEU A 50 -3.48 -2.17 8.79
C LEU A 50 -4.41 -3.21 9.42
N LYS A 51 -5.72 -3.17 9.13
CA LYS A 51 -6.67 -4.18 9.63
C LYS A 51 -6.31 -5.60 9.20
N LEU A 52 -5.91 -5.80 7.95
CA LEU A 52 -5.53 -7.12 7.44
C LEU A 52 -4.22 -7.60 8.05
N PHE A 53 -3.24 -6.72 8.17
CA PHE A 53 -1.93 -7.07 8.69
C PHE A 53 -1.98 -7.36 10.20
N THR A 54 -2.71 -6.55 10.98
CA THR A 54 -2.99 -6.82 12.40
C THR A 54 -3.62 -8.19 12.61
N LYS A 55 -4.61 -8.56 11.80
CA LYS A 55 -5.21 -9.92 11.85
C LYS A 55 -4.24 -11.00 11.42
N LEU A 56 -3.35 -10.71 10.46
CA LEU A 56 -2.36 -11.66 9.99
C LEU A 56 -1.34 -11.99 11.08
N VAL A 57 -0.84 -10.98 11.79
CA VAL A 57 0.08 -11.17 12.93
C VAL A 57 -0.57 -12.08 13.98
N ALA A 58 -1.77 -11.74 14.44
CA ALA A 58 -2.51 -12.54 15.41
C ALA A 58 -2.76 -13.99 14.92
N TYR A 59 -3.16 -14.16 13.65
CA TYR A 59 -3.36 -15.48 13.05
C TYR A 59 -2.07 -16.31 12.95
N LEU A 60 -0.94 -15.69 12.63
CA LEU A 60 0.36 -16.36 12.58
C LEU A 60 0.80 -16.83 13.97
N GLU A 61 0.48 -16.05 15.01
CA GLU A 61 0.63 -16.39 16.42
C GLU A 61 -0.45 -17.37 16.94
N SER A 62 -1.30 -17.90 16.05
CA SER A 62 -2.39 -18.84 16.38
C SER A 62 -3.41 -18.28 17.38
N ARG A 63 -3.59 -16.94 17.39
CA ARG A 63 -4.60 -16.23 18.20
C ARG A 63 -5.83 -15.89 17.36
N ASP A 64 -6.99 -16.01 17.99
CA ASP A 64 -8.28 -15.67 17.39
C ASP A 64 -8.68 -14.19 17.62
N GLU A 65 -7.92 -13.48 18.44
CA GLU A 65 -8.12 -12.06 18.75
C GLU A 65 -6.80 -11.31 18.59
N ALA A 66 -6.83 -10.26 17.77
CA ALA A 66 -5.73 -9.34 17.62
C ALA A 66 -5.79 -8.27 18.70
N THR A 67 -4.63 -7.94 19.25
CA THR A 67 -4.44 -6.98 20.34
C THR A 67 -3.68 -5.74 19.87
N LEU A 68 -3.52 -4.76 20.75
CA LEU A 68 -2.72 -3.56 20.46
C LEU A 68 -1.29 -3.87 19.98
N SER A 69 -0.66 -4.93 20.49
CA SER A 69 0.70 -5.32 20.05
C SER A 69 0.75 -5.66 18.55
N ASP A 70 -0.31 -6.28 18.04
CA ASP A 70 -0.42 -6.67 16.63
C ASP A 70 -0.67 -5.45 15.72
N VAL A 71 -1.29 -4.40 16.27
CA VAL A 71 -1.45 -3.11 15.61
C VAL A 71 -0.11 -2.40 15.50
N THR A 72 0.68 -2.39 16.58
CA THR A 72 2.02 -1.79 16.57
C THR A 72 2.91 -2.44 15.52
N GLU A 73 2.91 -3.77 15.43
CA GLU A 73 3.69 -4.47 14.40
C GLU A 73 3.20 -4.15 12.98
N ALA A 74 1.88 -4.02 12.78
CA ALA A 74 1.32 -3.59 11.50
C ALA A 74 1.72 -2.14 11.14
N ILE A 75 1.81 -1.25 12.13
CA ILE A 75 2.28 0.13 11.96
C ILE A 75 3.77 0.14 11.65
N ASP A 76 4.60 -0.63 12.35
CA ASP A 76 6.04 -0.72 12.08
C ASP A 76 6.30 -1.22 10.65
N VAL A 77 5.50 -2.16 10.17
CA VAL A 77 5.56 -2.63 8.77
C VAL A 77 5.11 -1.55 7.79
N LEU A 78 4.06 -0.80 8.11
CA LEU A 78 3.63 0.35 7.31
C LEU A 78 4.71 1.45 7.27
N ASP A 79 5.31 1.76 8.40
CA ASP A 79 6.40 2.73 8.54
C ASP A 79 7.64 2.25 7.80
N TYR A 80 7.94 0.97 7.85
CA TYR A 80 8.99 0.38 7.01
C TYR A 80 8.70 0.60 5.52
N PHE A 81 7.47 0.32 5.06
CA PHE A 81 7.11 0.51 3.65
C PHE A 81 7.08 1.98 3.22
N THR A 82 6.65 2.88 4.09
CA THR A 82 6.55 4.32 3.79
C THR A 82 7.88 5.06 3.94
N SER A 83 8.75 4.63 4.87
CA SER A 83 10.11 5.16 5.02
C SER A 83 11.07 4.66 3.94
N THR A 84 10.81 3.50 3.35
CA THR A 84 11.48 3.10 2.11
C THR A 84 10.93 3.94 0.95
N SER A 85 11.73 4.85 0.41
CA SER A 85 11.45 5.63 -0.81
C SER A 85 11.35 4.79 -2.10
N LYS A 86 11.07 3.49 -1.97
CA LYS A 86 11.07 2.47 -3.01
C LYS A 86 9.62 2.19 -3.42
N TRP A 87 9.26 2.61 -4.62
CA TRP A 87 7.92 2.43 -5.18
C TRP A 87 7.65 0.94 -5.31
N TRP A 88 6.69 0.44 -4.53
CA TRP A 88 6.19 -0.91 -4.68
C TRP A 88 5.11 -0.89 -5.78
N SER A 89 5.20 -1.83 -6.70
CA SER A 89 4.14 -2.11 -7.68
C SER A 89 3.61 -3.50 -7.36
N MET A 90 2.51 -3.57 -6.62
CA MET A 90 1.82 -4.84 -6.37
C MET A 90 0.79 -5.03 -7.47
N THR A 91 1.23 -5.49 -8.65
CA THR A 91 0.28 -5.86 -9.72
C THR A 91 -0.13 -7.32 -9.59
N ARG A 92 -1.36 -7.65 -10.01
CA ARG A 92 -1.82 -9.05 -10.05
C ARG A 92 -1.00 -9.95 -10.99
N ASN A 93 -0.26 -9.35 -11.91
CA ASN A 93 0.49 -10.09 -12.93
C ASN A 93 1.93 -10.40 -12.47
N GLU A 94 2.53 -9.54 -11.65
CA GLU A 94 3.86 -9.74 -11.08
C GLU A 94 3.85 -9.34 -9.60
N SER A 95 3.47 -10.28 -8.74
CA SER A 95 3.58 -10.11 -7.29
C SER A 95 5.04 -10.36 -6.87
N GLY A 96 5.78 -9.30 -6.53
CA GLY A 96 7.17 -9.44 -6.08
C GLY A 96 7.68 -8.22 -5.32
N LEU A 97 8.52 -8.46 -4.31
CA LEU A 97 9.27 -7.43 -3.60
C LEU A 97 10.61 -7.22 -4.32
N ALA A 98 10.72 -6.19 -5.15
CA ALA A 98 11.98 -5.82 -5.78
C ALA A 98 12.85 -5.00 -4.81
N LEU A 99 13.81 -5.67 -4.16
CA LEU A 99 14.78 -5.01 -3.29
C LEU A 99 15.83 -4.25 -4.12
N ARG A 100 15.83 -2.91 -4.09
CA ARG A 100 16.96 -2.13 -4.64
C ARG A 100 18.23 -2.38 -3.80
N PRO A 101 19.42 -2.57 -4.41
CA PRO A 101 20.70 -2.50 -3.71
C PRO A 101 20.89 -1.11 -3.05
N PRO A 102 21.59 -1.04 -1.92
CA PRO A 102 21.62 0.14 -1.05
C PRO A 102 22.22 1.36 -1.77
N SER A 103 21.48 2.47 -1.85
CA SER A 103 22.01 3.75 -2.32
C SER A 103 21.61 4.86 -1.35
N ARG A 104 22.60 5.50 -0.73
CA ARG A 104 22.49 6.37 0.46
C ARG A 104 22.36 7.88 0.16
N GLU A 105 22.13 8.34 -1.07
CA GLU A 105 22.27 9.78 -1.39
C GLU A 105 21.08 10.43 -2.15
N PRO A 106 20.36 11.39 -1.54
CA PRO A 106 19.23 12.12 -2.13
C PRO A 106 19.56 12.97 -3.38
N ARG A 107 20.80 13.44 -3.52
CA ARG A 107 21.22 14.24 -4.70
C ARG A 107 21.28 13.41 -5.97
N LYS A 108 21.64 12.13 -5.86
CA LYS A 108 21.61 11.18 -6.99
C LYS A 108 20.17 10.81 -7.38
N PHE A 109 19.22 10.91 -6.46
CA PHE A 109 17.79 10.68 -6.72
C PHE A 109 17.19 11.76 -7.62
N ILE A 110 17.38 13.04 -7.29
CA ILE A 110 16.89 14.15 -8.13
C ILE A 110 17.51 14.08 -9.53
N LYS A 111 18.81 13.77 -9.61
CA LYS A 111 19.49 13.56 -10.89
C LYS A 111 18.92 12.37 -11.68
N SER A 112 18.62 11.26 -11.01
CA SER A 112 18.02 10.08 -11.66
C SER A 112 16.59 10.29 -12.17
N ILE A 113 15.84 11.22 -11.57
CA ILE A 113 14.52 11.62 -12.07
C ILE A 113 14.64 12.46 -13.34
N ALA A 114 15.61 13.38 -13.36
CA ALA A 114 15.89 14.19 -14.55
C ALA A 114 16.49 13.35 -15.69
N ASP A 115 17.24 12.29 -15.37
CA ASP A 115 17.86 11.37 -16.33
C ASP A 115 16.91 10.24 -16.79
N LEU A 116 15.65 10.20 -16.32
CA LEU A 116 14.62 9.26 -16.81
C LEU A 116 14.22 9.63 -18.24
N GLN A 117 14.97 9.11 -19.22
CA GLN A 117 14.55 9.12 -20.61
C GLN A 117 13.49 8.06 -20.82
N PHE A 118 12.23 8.48 -20.91
CA PHE A 118 11.15 7.59 -21.32
C PHE A 118 11.33 7.24 -22.80
N GLY A 119 11.45 5.94 -23.09
CA GLY A 119 11.48 5.47 -24.48
C GLY A 119 10.21 5.92 -25.25
N PRO A 120 10.30 6.11 -26.58
CA PRO A 120 9.21 6.67 -27.38
C PRO A 120 7.88 5.91 -27.24
N ASN A 121 7.94 4.58 -27.12
CA ASN A 121 6.74 3.74 -26.89
C ASN A 121 6.09 3.98 -25.53
N THR A 122 6.87 4.28 -24.49
CA THR A 122 6.36 4.57 -23.15
C THR A 122 5.68 5.93 -23.12
N LEU A 123 6.28 6.94 -23.76
CA LEU A 123 5.67 8.26 -23.93
C LEU A 123 4.35 8.18 -24.69
N GLN A 124 4.31 7.41 -25.79
CA GLN A 124 3.10 7.24 -26.58
C GLN A 124 1.97 6.56 -25.80
N ARG A 125 2.30 5.59 -24.94
CA ARG A 125 1.34 4.94 -24.04
C ARG A 125 0.82 5.88 -22.96
N ILE A 126 1.68 6.72 -22.40
CA ILE A 126 1.30 7.72 -21.40
C ILE A 126 0.36 8.76 -22.03
N SER A 127 0.71 9.31 -23.20
CA SER A 127 -0.14 10.26 -23.92
C SER A 127 -1.49 9.66 -24.28
N ALA A 128 -1.54 8.43 -24.82
CA ALA A 128 -2.79 7.78 -25.19
C ALA A 128 -3.67 7.45 -23.96
N ALA A 129 -3.07 7.10 -22.82
CA ALA A 129 -3.80 6.89 -21.58
C ALA A 129 -4.34 8.22 -21.01
N SER A 130 -3.54 9.29 -21.12
CA SER A 130 -3.93 10.63 -20.67
C SER A 130 -5.08 11.21 -21.51
N GLU A 131 -5.05 11.04 -22.84
CA GLU A 131 -6.15 11.45 -23.74
C GLU A 131 -7.45 10.70 -23.45
N LYS A 132 -7.37 9.38 -23.19
CA LYS A 132 -8.55 8.59 -22.82
C LYS A 132 -9.15 9.04 -21.49
N LEU A 133 -8.29 9.38 -20.52
CA LEU A 133 -8.74 9.88 -19.23
C LEU A 133 -9.39 11.26 -19.38
N ILE A 134 -8.78 12.17 -20.15
CA ILE A 134 -9.35 13.51 -20.40
C ILE A 134 -10.73 13.38 -21.05
N ARG A 135 -10.87 12.57 -22.10
CA ARG A 135 -12.18 12.31 -22.72
C ARG A 135 -13.20 11.72 -21.76
N PHE A 136 -12.79 10.77 -20.94
CA PHE A 136 -13.68 10.17 -19.95
C PHE A 136 -14.20 11.22 -18.94
N LEU A 137 -13.33 12.13 -18.50
CA LEU A 137 -13.69 13.20 -17.58
C LEU A 137 -14.61 14.23 -18.25
N GLU A 138 -14.31 14.63 -19.49
CA GLU A 138 -15.17 15.49 -20.31
C GLU A 138 -16.57 14.88 -20.54
N GLU A 139 -16.65 13.58 -20.82
CA GLU A 139 -17.91 12.85 -21.01
C GLU A 139 -18.74 12.74 -19.73
N HIS A 140 -18.11 12.85 -18.55
CA HIS A 140 -18.76 12.69 -17.25
C HIS A 140 -18.89 14.02 -16.48
N GLU A 141 -18.63 15.15 -17.12
CA GLU A 141 -18.69 16.51 -16.56
C GLU A 141 -17.91 16.68 -15.24
N VAL A 142 -16.72 16.05 -15.14
CA VAL A 142 -15.78 16.19 -14.01
C VAL A 142 -14.58 17.05 -14.40
#